data_AF-A0A7V4UYB3-F1
#
_entry.id   AF-A0A7V4UYB3-F1
#
_cell.length_a   1.000
_cell.length_b   1.000
_cell.length_c   1.000
_cell.angle_alpha   90.00
_cell.angle_beta   90.00
_cell.angle_gamma   90.00
#
_symmetry.space_group_name_H-M   'P 1'
#
loop_
_entity.id
_entity.type
_entity.pdbx_description
1 polymer ?
#
loop_
_entity_poly.entity_id
_entity_poly.type
_entity_poly.pdbx_seq_one_letter_code
_entity_poly.pdbx_strand_id
1 'polypeptide(L)'
;MEFLGKTNIDFIGMRKITFVISGIIALIGIIGVIQIGRGAANMGIDFSGGTSMQLKFAQPLTTQAAREALAKGGVKEVELQEIKEGNQ
;
A
#
# COMPACT_ATOMS: atom_id res chain seq x y z
N MET A 1 33.81 -24.55 -0.29
CA MET A 1 32.68 -25.32 -0.82
C MET A 1 32.00 -24.46 -1.87
N GLU A 2 31.98 -24.89 -3.13
CA GLU A 2 31.15 -24.24 -4.15
C GLU A 2 29.70 -24.65 -3.90
N PHE A 3 28.83 -23.69 -3.56
CA PHE A 3 27.44 -23.97 -3.19
C PHE A 3 26.52 -24.18 -4.41
N LEU A 4 26.96 -23.82 -5.60
CA LEU A 4 26.19 -23.95 -6.84
C LEU A 4 27.07 -24.67 -7.86
N GLY A 5 26.65 -25.88 -8.25
CA GLY A 5 27.31 -26.65 -9.30
C GLY A 5 27.13 -26.02 -10.69
N LYS A 6 27.62 -26.70 -11.73
CA LYS A 6 27.48 -26.26 -13.13
C LYS A 6 25.99 -26.09 -13.48
N THR A 7 25.56 -24.83 -13.60
CA THR A 7 24.16 -24.46 -13.85
C THR A 7 23.97 -24.24 -15.36
N ASN A 8 23.26 -25.15 -16.03
CA ASN A 8 22.91 -25.05 -17.45
C ASN A 8 21.47 -24.54 -17.60
N ILE A 9 21.25 -23.24 -17.41
CA ILE A 9 19.95 -22.60 -17.67
C ILE A 9 19.99 -21.93 -19.04
N ASP A 10 19.03 -22.27 -19.90
CA ASP A 10 18.88 -21.65 -21.22
C ASP A 10 18.08 -20.35 -21.13
N PHE A 11 18.78 -19.28 -20.72
CA PHE A 11 18.20 -17.94 -20.65
C PHE A 11 17.74 -17.41 -22.02
N ILE A 12 18.43 -17.79 -23.10
CA ILE A 12 18.13 -17.30 -24.45
C ILE A 12 16.88 -17.97 -25.00
N GLY A 13 16.70 -19.26 -24.77
CA GLY A 13 15.47 -19.99 -25.11
C GLY A 13 14.24 -19.45 -24.38
N MET A 14 14.41 -19.04 -23.11
CA MET A 14 13.31 -18.51 -22.28
C MET A 14 13.04 -17.01 -22.47
N ARG A 15 13.81 -16.30 -23.32
CA ARG A 15 13.69 -14.84 -23.47
C ARG A 15 12.27 -14.38 -23.79
N LYS A 16 11.55 -15.11 -24.66
CA LYS A 16 10.20 -14.70 -25.10
C LYS A 16 9.20 -14.75 -23.94
N ILE A 17 9.25 -15.82 -23.14
CA ILE A 17 8.37 -16.01 -21.99
C ILE A 17 8.65 -14.95 -20.93
N THR A 18 9.93 -14.74 -20.61
CA THR A 18 10.36 -13.74 -19.63
C THR A 18 9.99 -12.32 -20.08
N PHE A 19 10.16 -11.96 -21.35
CA PHE A 19 9.73 -10.66 -21.88
C PHE A 19 8.22 -10.46 -21.79
N VAL A 20 7.41 -11.49 -22.08
CA VAL A 20 5.94 -11.40 -21.93
C VAL A 20 5.55 -11.18 -20.47
N ILE A 21 6.14 -11.94 -19.55
CA ILE A 21 5.90 -11.78 -18.11
C ILE A 21 6.29 -10.37 -17.65
N SER A 22 7.48 -9.89 -18.02
CA SER A 22 7.92 -8.53 -17.70
C SER A 22 6.98 -7.47 -18.29
N GLY A 23 6.50 -7.68 -19.52
CA GLY A 23 5.53 -6.79 -20.16
C GLY A 23 4.20 -6.73 -19.42
N ILE A 24 3.68 -7.87 -18.97
CA ILE A 24 2.45 -7.93 -18.16
C ILE A 24 2.64 -7.19 -16.84
N ILE A 25 3.75 -7.41 -16.13
CA ILE A 25 4.05 -6.73 -14.87
C ILE A 25 4.14 -5.21 -15.10
N ALA A 26 4.82 -4.78 -16.17
CA ALA A 26 4.92 -3.37 -16.52
C ALA A 26 3.54 -2.76 -16.83
N LEU A 27 2.68 -3.46 -17.57
CA LEU A 27 1.32 -3.00 -17.86
C LEU A 27 0.46 -2.85 -16.59
N ILE A 28 0.54 -3.81 -15.66
CA ILE A 28 -0.13 -3.70 -14.35
C ILE A 28 0.35 -2.47 -13.59
N GLY A 29 1.66 -2.21 -13.60
CA GLY A 29 2.25 -1.01 -13.01
C GLY A 29 1.70 0.28 -13.62
N ILE A 30 1.63 0.35 -14.96
CA ILE A 30 1.06 1.51 -15.68
C ILE A 30 -0.41 1.72 -15.32
N ILE A 31 -1.21 0.65 -15.26
CA ILE A 31 -2.62 0.72 -14.84
C ILE A 31 -2.71 1.28 -13.41
N GLY A 32 -1.82 0.84 -12.51
CA GLY A 32 -1.73 1.36 -11.14
C GLY A 32 -1.46 2.86 -11.09
N VAL A 33 -0.50 3.35 -11.90
CA VAL A 33 -0.18 4.79 -12.02
C VAL A 33 -1.36 5.59 -12.55
N ILE A 34 -2.11 5.05 -13.52
CA ILE A 34 -3.32 5.71 -14.03
C ILE A 34 -4.40 5.78 -12.95
N GLN A 35 -4.61 4.71 -12.17
CA GLN A 35 -5.59 4.68 -11.08
C GLN A 35 -5.26 5.69 -9.97
N ILE A 36 -3.97 5.85 -9.69
CA ILE A 36 -3.40 6.89 -8.83
C ILE A 36 -3.82 8.28 -9.33
N GLY A 37 -3.58 8.60 -10.60
CA GLY A 37 -3.94 9.90 -11.18
C GLY A 37 -5.45 10.18 -11.26
N ARG A 38 -6.29 9.13 -11.28
CA ARG A 38 -7.76 9.25 -11.28
C ARG A 38 -8.37 9.41 -9.89
N GLY A 39 -7.58 9.42 -8.82
CA GLY A 39 -8.06 9.50 -7.44
C GLY A 39 -8.78 8.23 -6.96
N ALA A 40 -8.65 7.11 -7.68
CA ALA A 40 -9.26 5.83 -7.34
C ALA A 40 -8.33 4.94 -6.48
N ALA A 41 -7.10 5.39 -6.25
CA ALA A 41 -6.16 4.71 -5.36
C ALA A 41 -6.36 5.19 -3.92
N ASN A 42 -6.30 4.27 -2.95
CA ASN A 42 -6.27 4.58 -1.52
C ASN A 42 -4.93 5.23 -1.16
N MET A 43 -4.83 6.53 -1.43
CA MET A 43 -3.65 7.33 -1.13
C MET A 43 -3.73 7.90 0.28
N GLY A 44 -2.64 7.76 1.03
CA GLY A 44 -2.47 8.46 2.29
C GLY A 44 -2.58 9.98 2.13
N ILE A 45 -2.83 10.66 3.24
CA ILE A 45 -3.12 12.11 3.30
C ILE A 45 -2.08 12.99 2.59
N ASP A 46 -0.83 12.54 2.53
CA ASP A 46 0.29 13.26 1.90
C ASP A 46 0.11 13.43 0.39
N PHE A 47 -0.72 12.58 -0.24
CA PHE A 47 -0.94 12.58 -1.68
C PHE A 47 -2.39 12.89 -2.08
N SER A 48 -3.37 12.53 -1.25
CA SER A 48 -4.80 12.82 -1.50
C SER A 48 -5.22 14.22 -1.02
N GLY A 49 -4.45 14.83 -0.11
CA GLY A 49 -4.84 16.05 0.58
C GLY A 49 -6.01 15.83 1.53
N GLY A 50 -6.21 16.76 2.47
CA GLY A 50 -7.28 16.66 3.46
C GLY A 50 -6.87 17.19 4.83
N THR A 51 -7.68 16.88 5.83
CA THR A 51 -7.42 17.29 7.22
C THR A 51 -6.93 16.09 8.02
N SER A 52 -5.70 16.16 8.53
CA SER A 52 -5.20 15.19 9.49
C SER A 52 -5.40 15.72 10.92
N MET A 53 -5.84 14.83 11.81
CA MET A 53 -6.04 15.14 13.22
C MET A 53 -5.42 14.05 14.06
N GLN A 54 -4.41 14.41 14.86
CA GLN A 54 -3.85 13.53 15.86
C GLN A 54 -4.52 13.83 17.20
N LEU A 55 -5.14 12.80 17.81
CA LEU A 55 -5.85 12.93 19.07
C LEU A 55 -5.16 12.06 20.12
N LYS A 56 -4.86 12.65 21.28
CA LYS A 56 -4.32 11.94 22.44
C LYS A 56 -5.44 11.68 23.44
N PHE A 57 -5.68 10.41 23.73
CA PHE A 57 -6.72 9.99 24.67
C PHE A 57 -6.10 9.67 26.05
N ALA A 58 -6.77 10.08 27.12
CA ALA A 58 -6.33 9.82 28.49
C ALA A 58 -6.52 8.34 28.91
N GLN A 59 -7.44 7.63 28.26
CA GLN A 59 -7.72 6.21 28.47
C GLN A 59 -7.50 5.46 27.15
N PRO A 60 -7.10 4.18 27.18
CA PRO A 60 -6.91 3.40 25.96
C PRO A 60 -8.24 3.28 25.21
N LEU A 61 -8.31 3.93 24.04
CA LEU A 61 -9.43 3.85 23.12
C LEU A 61 -9.09 2.87 22.01
N THR A 62 -9.97 1.91 21.73
CA THR A 62 -9.79 1.02 20.59
C THR A 62 -10.11 1.76 19.30
N THR A 63 -9.35 1.47 18.24
CA THR A 63 -9.61 2.02 16.89
C THR A 63 -11.02 1.68 16.40
N GLN A 64 -11.57 0.54 16.82
CA GLN A 64 -12.95 0.12 16.52
C GLN A 64 -13.99 1.05 17.14
N ALA A 65 -13.87 1.38 18.43
CA ALA A 65 -14.80 2.27 19.12
C ALA A 65 -14.74 3.70 18.54
N ALA A 66 -13.53 4.16 18.19
CA ALA A 66 -13.35 5.43 17.50
C ALA A 66 -14.04 5.44 16.12
N ARG A 67 -13.91 4.35 15.35
CA ARG A 67 -14.56 4.21 14.03
C ARG A 67 -16.08 4.25 14.13
N GLU A 68 -16.65 3.55 15.11
CA GLU A 68 -18.10 3.54 15.34
C GLU A 68 -18.63 4.92 15.74
N ALA A 69 -17.92 5.64 16.61
CA ALA A 69 -18.30 6.98 17.04
C ALA A 69 -18.28 7.97 15.86
N LEU A 70 -17.23 7.93 15.03
CA LEU A 70 -17.11 8.77 13.83
C LEU A 70 -18.17 8.44 12.77
N ALA A 71 -18.45 7.15 12.56
CA ALA A 71 -19.50 6.71 11.64
C ALA A 71 -20.89 7.20 12.09
N LYS A 72 -21.19 7.16 13.40
CA LYS A 72 -22.42 7.73 13.97
C LYS A 72 -22.48 9.26 13.80
N GLY A 73 -21.34 9.94 13.86
CA GLY A 73 -21.21 11.37 13.61
C GLY A 73 -21.30 11.78 12.13
N GLY A 74 -21.51 10.83 11.21
CA GLY A 74 -21.64 11.09 9.77
C GLY A 74 -20.34 11.11 8.99
N VAL A 75 -19.19 10.81 9.62
CA VAL A 75 -17.89 10.79 8.96
C VAL A 75 -17.57 9.35 8.53
N LYS A 76 -17.78 9.06 7.24
CA LYS A 76 -17.71 7.69 6.68
C LYS A 76 -16.35 7.32 6.08
N GLU A 77 -15.58 8.29 5.64
CA GLU A 77 -14.27 8.11 5.00
C GLU A 77 -13.18 8.62 5.95
N VAL A 78 -12.88 7.85 7.00
CA VAL A 78 -11.78 8.15 7.93
C VAL A 78 -10.83 6.98 8.00
N GLU A 79 -9.55 7.25 7.73
CA GLU A 79 -8.47 6.34 8.02
C GLU A 79 -8.00 6.55 9.46
N LEU A 80 -8.16 5.53 10.31
CA LEU A 80 -7.77 5.56 11.71
C LEU A 80 -6.50 4.76 11.90
N GLN A 81 -5.45 5.41 12.39
CA GLN A 81 -4.17 4.78 12.71
C GLN A 81 -3.88 4.95 14.20
N GLU A 82 -3.62 3.85 14.89
CA GLU A 82 -3.14 3.88 16.26
C GLU A 82 -1.66 4.23 16.24
N ILE A 83 -1.30 5.39 16.78
CA ILE A 83 0.09 5.80 16.96
C ILE A 83 0.49 5.36 18.37
N LYS A 84 1.10 4.18 18.46
CA LYS A 84 1.87 3.78 19.63
C LYS A 84 3.18 4.55 19.52
N GLU A 85 3.47 5.46 20.44
CA GLU A 85 4.70 6.28 20.46
C GLU A 85 5.91 5.41 20.07
N GLY A 86 6.32 5.53 18.81
CA GLY A 86 7.56 4.96 18.28
C GLY A 86 8.61 6.05 18.47
N ASN A 87 9.44 5.85 19.49
CA ASN A 87 10.70 6.52 19.80
C ASN A 87 11.09 7.71 18.89
N GLN A 88 11.06 8.90 19.49
CA GLN A 88 11.66 10.20 19.09
C GLN A 88 12.18 10.37 17.66
#